data_AF-A0A523AU62-F1
#
_entry.id   AF-A0A523AU62-F1
#
_cell.length_a   1.000
_cell.length_b   1.000
_cell.length_c   1.000
_cell.angle_alpha   90.00
_cell.angle_beta   90.00
_cell.angle_gamma   90.00
#
_symmetry.space_group_name_H-M   'P 1'
#
loop_
_entity.id
_entity.type
_entity.pdbx_description
1 polymer ?
#
loop_
_entity_poly.entity_id
_entity_poly.type
_entity_poly.pdbx_seq_one_letter_code
_entity_poly.pdbx_strand_id
1 'polypeptide(L)'
;METMDWATTSTSPGRRESPWERRALTISSPTSSPLFTRGRPRRGITSILGGSDILRVSCGWIYRGRRPTVTVELRLIGIRTPLIRPGDHLPSLLLKALRRAGGVREGDILVLSSKVVAVSQGRMVRLSEVRPSPRALRLSRKTGLDPSFVEVVLREADSVLGASRGALLTLVKGLPCANAGVDLSNAPPGHAILLPSHPERFAKELRDYVRREEGVRVGVILADSTVKPLRLGTVGQAVGISGVPGALDCRGRTDLFGRRLRVTRRALADQLATAAELLMGEAGERIPLVVVRGLRLEGKAVPSPAVEPEECLYFSLLKGGLRKDRRRL
;
A
#
# COMPACT_ATOMS: atom_id res chain seq x y z
N MET A 1 -41.63 34.56 16.51
CA MET A 1 -42.95 33.91 16.50
C MET A 1 -43.22 33.59 15.05
N GLU A 2 -43.28 32.36 14.54
CA GLU A 2 -43.47 30.99 15.04
C GLU A 2 -42.68 30.06 14.08
N THR A 3 -41.75 29.21 14.54
CA THR A 3 -41.89 27.76 14.75
C THR A 3 -42.79 26.99 13.77
N MET A 4 -42.21 26.06 13.00
CA MET A 4 -42.68 24.66 12.99
C MET A 4 -41.66 23.70 12.37
N ASP A 5 -41.31 22.69 13.18
CA ASP A 5 -40.59 21.47 12.85
C ASP A 5 -41.35 20.57 11.88
N TRP A 6 -40.62 19.81 11.07
CA TRP A 6 -41.06 18.48 10.66
C TRP A 6 -39.87 17.52 10.63
N ALA A 7 -39.83 16.66 11.64
CA ALA A 7 -39.08 15.42 11.62
C ALA A 7 -39.78 14.44 10.67
N THR A 8 -39.03 13.78 9.77
CA THR A 8 -39.46 12.53 9.15
C THR A 8 -38.37 11.48 9.32
N THR A 9 -38.74 10.47 10.11
CA THR A 9 -38.08 9.19 10.28
C THR A 9 -38.12 8.40 8.97
N SER A 10 -36.96 7.96 8.48
CA SER A 10 -36.89 6.84 7.53
C SER A 10 -35.99 5.75 8.09
N THR A 11 -36.62 4.61 8.29
CA THR A 11 -36.06 3.35 8.79
C THR A 11 -35.13 2.75 7.74
N SER A 12 -33.86 2.54 8.11
CA SER A 12 -32.89 1.80 7.29
C SER A 12 -33.10 0.28 7.47
N PRO A 13 -33.10 -0.52 6.39
CA PRO A 13 -33.20 -1.98 6.51
C PRO A 13 -31.89 -2.57 7.06
N GLY A 14 -32.02 -3.53 7.95
CA GLY A 14 -30.94 -4.12 8.76
C GLY A 14 -29.74 -4.60 7.97
N ARG A 15 -28.58 -3.99 8.24
CA ARG A 15 -27.27 -4.55 7.91
C ARG A 15 -27.04 -5.76 8.81
N ARG A 16 -26.93 -6.95 8.22
CA ARG A 16 -26.33 -8.11 8.89
C ARG A 16 -24.87 -7.77 9.22
N GLU A 17 -24.58 -7.62 10.50
CA GLU A 17 -23.22 -7.47 11.03
C GLU A 17 -22.35 -8.64 10.56
N SER A 18 -21.21 -8.31 9.97
CA SER A 18 -20.23 -9.30 9.53
C SER A 18 -19.34 -9.75 10.70
N PRO A 19 -18.84 -11.01 10.72
CA PRO A 19 -18.21 -11.64 11.89
C PRO A 19 -16.92 -11.00 12.44
N TRP A 20 -16.46 -9.86 11.92
CA TRP A 20 -15.20 -9.21 12.32
C TRP A 20 -15.34 -8.25 13.51
N GLU A 21 -16.55 -7.90 13.95
CA GLU A 21 -16.74 -6.92 15.05
C GLU A 21 -16.40 -7.46 16.45
N ARG A 22 -16.21 -8.78 16.62
CA ARG A 22 -16.13 -9.38 17.96
C ARG A 22 -14.75 -9.77 18.50
N ARG A 23 -13.64 -9.53 17.80
CA ARG A 23 -12.29 -9.78 18.36
C ARG A 23 -11.25 -8.78 17.89
N ALA A 24 -11.38 -7.54 18.37
CA ALA A 24 -10.26 -6.60 18.40
C ALA A 24 -9.24 -7.09 19.43
N LEU A 25 -7.98 -7.20 19.00
CA LEU A 25 -6.83 -7.40 19.88
C LEU A 25 -6.84 -6.33 20.98
N THR A 26 -6.90 -6.75 22.24
CA THR A 26 -6.80 -5.84 23.38
C THR A 26 -5.38 -5.27 23.42
N ILE A 27 -5.24 -3.97 23.15
CA ILE A 27 -3.99 -3.24 23.25
C ILE A 27 -4.04 -2.45 24.56
N SER A 28 -3.21 -2.84 25.53
CA SER A 28 -3.07 -2.14 26.81
C SER A 28 -2.25 -0.86 26.64
N SER A 29 -2.78 0.27 27.11
CA SER A 29 -2.05 1.54 27.29
C SER A 29 -1.54 1.65 28.73
N PRO A 30 -0.28 2.04 28.98
CA PRO A 30 0.15 2.41 30.32
C PRO A 30 -0.20 3.88 30.60
N THR A 31 -1.06 4.10 31.59
CA THR A 31 -1.28 5.40 32.23
C THR A 31 -0.18 5.65 33.26
N SER A 32 0.53 6.78 33.16
CA SER A 32 1.32 7.30 34.28
C SER A 32 1.46 8.82 34.18
N SER A 33 0.79 9.52 35.09
CA SER A 33 1.06 10.93 35.44
C SER A 33 1.97 10.95 36.68
N PRO A 34 3.01 11.80 36.76
CA PRO A 34 3.66 12.07 38.04
C PRO A 34 3.46 13.52 38.50
N LEU A 35 2.95 13.64 39.74
CA LEU A 35 2.98 14.81 40.60
C LEU A 35 4.44 15.17 40.97
N PHE A 36 4.79 16.46 40.96
CA PHE A 36 6.12 16.97 41.31
C PHE A 36 6.10 17.59 42.73
N THR A 37 7.02 17.16 43.60
CA THR A 37 7.41 17.90 44.82
C THR A 37 8.88 18.33 44.72
N ARG A 38 9.15 19.60 45.07
CA ARG A 38 10.47 20.25 44.96
C ARG A 38 11.31 20.01 46.22
N GLY A 39 12.52 19.47 46.08
CA GLY A 39 13.56 19.45 47.13
C GLY A 39 14.79 20.28 46.72
N ARG A 40 15.33 21.11 47.63
CA ARG A 40 16.54 21.95 47.46
C ARG A 40 17.84 21.14 47.70
N PRO A 41 18.98 21.42 47.02
CA PRO A 41 20.24 20.74 47.29
C PRO A 41 21.15 21.48 48.29
N ARG A 42 21.88 20.73 49.13
CA ARG A 42 23.03 21.19 49.95
C ARG A 42 24.35 20.84 49.23
N ARG A 43 25.37 21.71 49.39
CA ARG A 43 26.72 21.57 48.83
C ARG A 43 27.57 20.59 49.66
N GLY A 44 28.34 19.74 49.00
CA GLY A 44 29.47 19.00 49.58
C GLY A 44 30.72 19.22 48.73
N ILE A 45 31.80 19.64 49.38
CA ILE A 45 33.15 19.79 48.83
C ILE A 45 33.96 18.55 49.23
N THR A 46 34.81 18.04 48.34
CA THR A 46 36.03 17.30 48.72
C THR A 46 37.05 17.32 47.58
N SER A 47 38.26 17.80 47.90
CA SER A 47 39.54 17.63 47.19
C SER A 47 40.13 16.24 47.57
N ILE A 48 41.07 15.60 46.85
CA ILE A 48 42.48 15.95 46.62
C ILE A 48 43.11 14.98 45.57
N LEU A 49 43.87 15.57 44.64
CA LEU A 49 45.15 15.23 43.95
C LEU A 49 45.55 13.78 43.56
N GLY A 50 45.95 13.64 42.27
CA GLY A 50 47.14 12.88 41.86
C GLY A 50 47.08 12.15 40.50
N GLY A 51 47.58 12.76 39.41
CA GLY A 51 48.11 12.05 38.22
C GLY A 51 47.37 12.22 36.88
N SER A 52 47.91 13.10 36.03
CA SER A 52 47.88 13.15 34.55
C SER A 52 46.54 13.03 33.77
N ASP A 53 46.09 14.20 33.28
CA ASP A 53 45.49 14.43 31.94
C ASP A 53 44.13 13.82 31.59
N ILE A 54 43.05 14.48 32.07
CA ILE A 54 42.18 15.37 31.29
C ILE A 54 41.12 15.93 32.25
N LEU A 55 41.26 17.20 32.62
CA LEU A 55 40.23 17.98 33.30
C LEU A 55 39.13 18.33 32.30
N ARG A 56 38.09 17.49 32.21
CA ARG A 56 36.78 17.94 31.72
C ARG A 56 35.95 18.42 32.90
N VAL A 57 36.05 19.71 33.22
CA VAL A 57 35.05 20.39 34.03
C VAL A 57 33.81 20.59 33.17
N SER A 58 32.91 19.59 33.14
CA SER A 58 31.55 19.84 32.68
C SER A 58 30.70 20.20 33.90
N CYS A 59 30.61 21.50 34.19
CA CYS A 59 29.52 22.03 34.99
C CYS A 59 28.26 21.94 34.12
N GLY A 60 27.64 20.76 34.10
CA GLY A 60 26.49 20.44 33.28
C GLY A 60 25.48 19.70 34.15
N TRP A 61 24.43 20.42 34.53
CA TRP A 61 23.24 19.93 35.21
C TRP A 61 22.93 18.46 34.90
N ILE A 62 22.98 17.59 35.91
CA ILE A 62 22.44 16.23 35.80
C ILE A 62 20.91 16.36 35.76
N TYR A 63 20.35 16.55 34.56
CA TYR A 63 18.96 16.20 34.32
C TYR A 63 18.86 14.67 34.39
N ARG A 64 18.62 14.14 35.61
CA ARG A 64 18.14 12.76 35.83
C ARG A 64 16.76 12.66 35.18
N GLY A 65 16.74 12.27 33.92
CA GLY A 65 15.50 12.14 33.15
C GLY A 65 15.70 11.91 31.67
N ARG A 66 16.71 11.13 31.24
CA ARG A 66 16.66 10.56 29.89
C ARG A 66 15.55 9.51 29.90
N ARG A 67 14.36 9.88 29.40
CA ARG A 67 13.38 8.88 28.95
C ARG A 67 14.13 7.93 28.01
N PRO A 68 13.99 6.60 28.15
CA PRO A 68 14.61 5.70 27.18
C PRO A 68 14.15 6.12 25.79
N THR A 69 15.10 6.37 24.90
CA THR A 69 14.80 6.57 23.48
C THR A 69 14.13 5.29 22.99
N VAL A 70 12.82 5.35 22.77
CA VAL A 70 12.07 4.24 22.17
C VAL A 70 12.42 4.25 20.69
N THR A 71 13.46 3.51 20.32
CA THR A 71 13.80 3.31 18.90
C THR A 71 12.71 2.45 18.28
N VAL A 72 12.12 2.94 17.19
CA VAL A 72 11.21 2.17 16.36
C VAL A 72 11.97 1.80 15.09
N GLU A 73 12.10 0.51 14.82
CA GLU A 73 12.78 -0.01 13.64
C GLU A 73 11.76 -0.67 12.70
N LEU A 74 11.90 -0.39 11.40
CA LEU A 74 11.19 -1.06 10.33
C LEU A 74 12.21 -1.64 9.35
N ARG A 75 12.09 -2.92 9.03
CA ARG A 75 12.98 -3.61 8.09
C ARG A 75 12.23 -4.00 6.83
N LEU A 76 12.83 -3.74 5.68
CA LEU A 76 12.41 -4.24 4.38
C LEU A 76 13.44 -5.25 3.88
N ILE A 77 12.99 -6.45 3.53
CA ILE A 77 13.85 -7.57 3.15
C ILE A 77 13.40 -8.07 1.78
N GLY A 78 14.20 -7.82 0.75
CA GLY A 78 13.93 -8.28 -0.61
C GLY A 78 14.21 -9.78 -0.76
N ILE A 79 13.24 -10.51 -1.31
CA ILE A 79 13.30 -11.95 -1.53
C ILE A 79 13.41 -12.22 -3.02
N ARG A 80 14.57 -12.71 -3.44
CA ARG A 80 14.80 -13.15 -4.82
C ARG A 80 14.14 -14.48 -5.11
N THR A 81 13.66 -14.64 -6.33
CA THR A 81 13.06 -15.89 -6.82
C THR A 81 13.65 -16.29 -8.17
N PRO A 82 13.57 -17.58 -8.55
CA PRO A 82 13.74 -17.97 -9.95
C PRO A 82 12.74 -17.25 -10.85
N LEU A 83 12.96 -17.29 -12.17
CA LEU A 83 11.99 -16.75 -13.11
C LEU A 83 10.66 -17.52 -13.00
N ILE A 84 9.59 -16.82 -12.65
CA ILE A 84 8.25 -17.38 -12.55
C ILE A 84 7.68 -17.62 -13.95
N ARG A 85 7.04 -18.78 -14.13
CA ARG A 85 6.47 -19.22 -15.40
C ARG A 85 4.96 -19.44 -15.28
N PRO A 86 4.22 -19.38 -16.39
CA PRO A 86 2.83 -19.80 -16.43
C PRO A 86 2.62 -21.20 -15.85
N GLY A 87 1.63 -21.35 -14.96
CA GLY A 87 1.29 -22.61 -14.32
C GLY A 87 2.11 -22.94 -13.06
N ASP A 88 3.13 -22.15 -12.73
CA ASP A 88 3.88 -22.35 -11.49
C ASP A 88 3.00 -22.23 -10.25
N HIS A 89 3.16 -23.15 -9.29
CA HIS A 89 2.50 -23.04 -8.00
C HIS A 89 3.20 -21.99 -7.11
N LEU A 90 2.86 -20.72 -7.35
CA LEU A 90 3.53 -19.55 -6.80
C LEU A 90 3.64 -19.53 -5.26
N PRO A 91 2.61 -19.87 -4.45
CA PRO A 91 2.75 -19.89 -2.99
C PRO A 91 3.87 -20.81 -2.48
N SER A 92 4.03 -21.98 -3.11
CA SER A 92 5.10 -22.93 -2.73
C SER A 92 6.48 -22.39 -3.10
N LEU A 93 6.62 -21.77 -4.28
CA LEU A 93 7.88 -21.16 -4.72
C LEU A 93 8.30 -20.00 -3.81
N LEU A 94 7.37 -19.10 -3.49
CA LEU A 94 7.62 -17.98 -2.58
C LEU A 94 8.02 -18.48 -1.20
N LEU A 95 7.35 -19.50 -0.68
CA LEU A 95 7.67 -20.04 0.63
C LEU A 95 9.06 -20.69 0.69
N LYS A 96 9.45 -21.43 -0.36
CA LYS A 96 10.82 -21.98 -0.49
C LYS A 96 11.86 -20.86 -0.49
N ALA A 97 11.59 -19.75 -1.20
CA ALA A 97 12.48 -18.59 -1.22
C ALA A 97 12.57 -17.90 0.16
N LEU A 98 11.44 -17.72 0.84
CA LEU A 98 11.36 -17.16 2.19
C LEU A 98 12.16 -17.99 3.20
N ARG A 99 12.02 -19.33 3.19
CA ARG A 99 12.78 -20.24 4.06
C ARG A 99 14.29 -20.06 3.91
N ARG A 100 14.78 -19.94 2.66
CA ARG A 100 16.20 -19.67 2.36
C ARG A 100 16.68 -18.30 2.86
N ALA A 101 15.76 -17.33 2.98
CA ALA A 101 16.04 -15.98 3.46
C ALA A 101 15.86 -15.81 4.98
N GLY A 102 15.76 -16.90 5.74
CA GLY A 102 15.61 -16.88 7.20
C GLY A 102 14.16 -16.88 7.70
N GLY A 103 13.20 -17.20 6.83
CA GLY A 103 11.80 -17.45 7.17
C GLY A 103 10.96 -16.21 7.45
N VAL A 104 9.66 -16.45 7.61
CA VAL A 104 8.65 -15.45 7.97
C VAL A 104 8.37 -15.50 9.47
N ARG A 105 7.93 -14.38 10.04
CA ARG A 105 7.61 -14.23 11.45
C ARG A 105 6.19 -13.75 11.63
N GLU A 106 5.63 -14.00 12.81
CA GLU A 106 4.32 -13.48 13.22
C GLU A 106 4.27 -11.96 13.04
N GLY A 107 3.25 -11.47 12.34
CA GLY A 107 3.04 -10.05 12.09
C GLY A 107 3.83 -9.47 10.92
N ASP A 108 4.66 -10.26 10.23
CA ASP A 108 5.29 -9.81 8.97
C ASP A 108 4.23 -9.49 7.91
N ILE A 109 4.53 -8.53 7.03
CA ILE A 109 3.71 -8.23 5.86
C ILE A 109 4.51 -8.58 4.61
N LEU A 110 3.92 -9.43 3.76
CA LEU A 110 4.46 -9.85 2.48
C LEU A 110 3.92 -8.93 1.38
N VAL A 111 4.80 -8.14 0.77
CA VAL A 111 4.45 -7.31 -0.38
C VAL A 111 4.95 -8.00 -1.64
N LEU A 112 4.05 -8.38 -2.54
CA LEU A 112 4.31 -9.19 -3.71
C LEU A 112 3.93 -8.43 -4.99
N SER A 113 4.78 -8.46 -6.01
CA SER A 113 4.46 -7.88 -7.31
C SER A 113 3.24 -8.56 -7.95
N SER A 114 2.29 -7.76 -8.42
CA SER A 114 1.13 -8.17 -9.22
C SER A 114 1.55 -9.00 -10.45
N LYS A 115 2.67 -8.63 -11.08
CA LYS A 115 3.17 -9.18 -12.34
C LYS A 115 3.50 -10.67 -12.21
N VAL A 116 4.18 -11.09 -11.14
CA VAL A 116 4.49 -12.52 -10.96
C VAL A 116 3.25 -13.34 -10.65
N VAL A 117 2.25 -12.75 -10.00
CA VAL A 117 0.95 -13.40 -9.78
C VAL A 117 0.25 -13.60 -11.13
N ALA A 118 0.18 -12.56 -11.96
CA ALA A 118 -0.39 -12.64 -13.30
C ALA A 118 0.31 -13.69 -14.17
N VAL A 119 1.65 -13.69 -14.20
CA VAL A 119 2.42 -14.68 -14.95
C VAL A 119 2.12 -16.09 -14.46
N SER A 120 2.11 -16.35 -13.15
CA SER A 120 1.78 -17.69 -12.62
C SER A 120 0.36 -18.15 -12.99
N GLN A 121 -0.58 -17.21 -13.11
CA GLN A 121 -1.96 -17.46 -13.56
C GLN A 121 -2.08 -17.61 -15.09
N GLY A 122 -1.00 -17.51 -15.84
CA GLY A 122 -1.03 -17.53 -17.31
C GLY A 122 -1.71 -16.32 -17.93
N ARG A 123 -1.75 -15.18 -17.22
CA ARG A 123 -2.37 -13.92 -17.67
C ARG A 123 -1.47 -13.18 -18.64
N MET A 124 -1.22 -13.82 -19.78
CA MET A 124 -0.34 -13.32 -20.83
C MET A 124 -1.04 -13.45 -22.18
N VAL A 125 -0.87 -12.45 -23.04
CA VAL A 125 -1.49 -12.41 -24.37
C VAL A 125 -0.41 -12.22 -25.41
N ARG A 126 -0.44 -13.04 -26.46
CA ARG A 126 0.41 -12.86 -27.62
C ARG A 126 -0.20 -11.81 -28.55
N LEU A 127 0.50 -10.70 -28.76
CA LEU A 127 -0.04 -9.54 -29.49
C LEU A 127 -0.31 -9.83 -30.97
N SER A 128 0.44 -10.75 -31.58
CA SER A 128 0.23 -11.16 -32.98
C SER A 128 -1.11 -11.87 -33.21
N GLU A 129 -1.73 -12.41 -32.15
CA GLU A 129 -3.01 -13.12 -32.22
C GLU A 129 -4.21 -12.18 -31.92
N VAL A 130 -3.93 -10.92 -31.58
CA VAL A 130 -4.96 -9.92 -31.26
C VAL A 130 -5.34 -9.16 -32.52
N ARG A 131 -6.61 -9.22 -32.90
CA ARG A 131 -7.18 -8.40 -33.98
C ARG A 131 -7.65 -7.04 -33.43
N PRO A 132 -7.03 -5.91 -33.84
CA PRO A 132 -7.43 -4.59 -33.36
C PRO A 132 -8.80 -4.16 -33.87
N SER A 133 -9.63 -3.60 -32.99
CA SER A 133 -10.90 -2.96 -33.38
C SER A 133 -10.68 -1.58 -34.02
N PRO A 134 -11.69 -1.03 -34.74
CA PRO A 134 -11.62 0.36 -35.23
C PRO A 134 -11.36 1.38 -34.12
N ARG A 135 -11.86 1.11 -32.91
CA ARG A 135 -11.60 1.95 -31.73
C ARG A 135 -10.13 1.88 -31.32
N ALA A 136 -9.53 0.69 -31.28
CA ALA A 136 -8.12 0.51 -30.99
C ALA A 136 -7.22 1.22 -32.00
N LEU A 137 -7.53 1.11 -33.30
CA LEU A 137 -6.78 1.79 -34.37
C LEU A 137 -6.82 3.33 -34.25
N ARG A 138 -7.97 3.91 -33.86
CA ARG A 138 -8.06 5.36 -33.60
C ARG A 138 -7.22 5.78 -32.41
N LEU A 139 -7.31 5.05 -31.29
CA LEU A 139 -6.57 5.38 -30.08
C LEU A 139 -5.06 5.16 -30.26
N SER A 140 -4.66 4.10 -30.97
CA SER A 140 -3.27 3.84 -31.36
C SER A 140 -2.65 5.01 -32.11
N ARG A 141 -3.37 5.64 -33.06
CA ARG A 141 -2.87 6.85 -33.75
C ARG A 141 -2.67 8.03 -32.80
N LYS A 142 -3.50 8.17 -31.77
CA LYS A 142 -3.41 9.25 -30.77
C LYS A 142 -2.30 9.00 -29.75
N THR A 143 -2.10 7.76 -29.33
CA THR A 143 -1.11 7.39 -28.31
C THR A 143 0.25 7.06 -28.90
N GLY A 144 0.33 6.63 -30.16
CA GLY A 144 1.53 6.04 -30.77
C GLY A 144 1.83 4.62 -30.29
N LEU A 145 0.90 3.97 -29.58
CA LEU A 145 1.04 2.59 -29.13
C LEU A 145 0.61 1.60 -30.21
N ASP A 146 1.14 0.38 -30.16
CA ASP A 146 0.74 -0.72 -31.04
C ASP A 146 -0.79 -0.97 -30.98
N PRO A 147 -1.50 -1.10 -32.13
CA PRO A 147 -2.93 -1.32 -32.14
C PRO A 147 -3.40 -2.59 -31.42
N SER A 148 -2.62 -3.67 -31.48
CA SER A 148 -2.94 -4.93 -30.80
C SER A 148 -2.79 -4.78 -29.29
N PHE A 149 -1.76 -4.07 -28.84
CA PHE A 149 -1.63 -3.70 -27.42
C PHE A 149 -2.80 -2.84 -26.95
N VAL A 150 -3.15 -1.80 -27.70
CA VAL A 150 -4.30 -0.92 -27.37
C VAL A 150 -5.59 -1.72 -27.30
N GLU A 151 -5.80 -2.69 -28.20
CA GLU A 151 -6.96 -3.57 -28.17
C GLU A 151 -7.01 -4.41 -26.88
N VAL A 152 -5.87 -4.94 -26.41
CA VAL A 152 -5.80 -5.64 -25.11
C VAL A 152 -6.15 -4.71 -23.96
N VAL A 153 -5.61 -3.48 -23.94
CA VAL A 153 -5.95 -2.46 -22.94
C VAL A 153 -7.46 -2.20 -22.92
N LEU A 154 -8.10 -2.09 -24.08
CA LEU A 154 -9.54 -1.85 -24.18
C LEU A 154 -10.40 -3.01 -23.67
N ARG A 155 -9.91 -4.25 -23.76
CA ARG A 155 -10.60 -5.44 -23.25
C ARG A 155 -10.52 -5.57 -21.73
N GLU A 156 -9.43 -5.09 -21.13
CA GLU A 156 -9.17 -5.18 -19.69
C GLU A 156 -9.65 -3.95 -18.90
N ALA A 157 -9.85 -2.81 -19.58
CA ALA A 157 -10.37 -1.59 -18.95
C ALA A 157 -11.89 -1.63 -18.76
N ASP A 158 -12.38 -1.20 -17.60
CA ASP A 158 -13.80 -0.89 -17.40
C ASP A 158 -14.20 0.33 -18.26
N SER A 159 -13.30 1.32 -18.33
CA SER A 159 -13.49 2.52 -19.15
C SER A 159 -12.16 3.21 -19.47
N VAL A 160 -12.17 4.00 -20.55
CA VAL A 160 -11.05 4.87 -20.93
C VAL A 160 -11.42 6.30 -20.57
N LEU A 161 -10.62 6.92 -19.71
CA LEU A 161 -10.80 8.30 -19.26
C LEU A 161 -10.13 9.30 -20.19
N GLY A 162 -9.02 8.90 -20.81
CA GLY A 162 -8.26 9.77 -21.69
C GLY A 162 -7.12 9.05 -22.39
N ALA A 163 -6.51 9.73 -23.34
CA ALA A 163 -5.39 9.23 -24.12
C ALA A 163 -4.34 10.33 -24.25
N SER A 164 -3.09 9.97 -24.01
CA SER A 164 -1.91 10.81 -24.21
C SER A 164 -0.89 10.05 -25.04
N ARG A 165 0.14 10.73 -25.54
CA ARG A 165 1.26 10.05 -26.21
C ARG A 165 1.88 9.05 -25.23
N GLY A 166 1.98 7.79 -25.64
CA GLY A 166 2.54 6.67 -24.89
C GLY A 166 1.58 5.97 -23.91
N ALA A 167 0.37 6.46 -23.66
CA ALA A 167 -0.52 5.84 -22.66
C ALA A 167 -2.02 6.15 -22.83
N LEU A 168 -2.84 5.20 -22.41
CA LEU A 168 -4.25 5.39 -22.10
C LEU A 168 -4.43 5.51 -20.59
N LEU A 169 -5.17 6.52 -20.14
CA LEU A 169 -5.67 6.56 -18.77
C LEU A 169 -7.00 5.81 -18.72
N THR A 170 -7.07 4.79 -17.89
CA THR A 170 -8.20 3.85 -17.80
C THR A 170 -8.69 3.72 -16.37
N LEU A 171 -9.89 3.15 -16.19
CA LEU A 171 -10.34 2.62 -14.91
C LEU A 171 -10.34 1.09 -14.97
N VAL A 172 -9.83 0.46 -13.91
CA VAL A 172 -9.92 -0.98 -13.68
C VAL A 172 -10.35 -1.19 -12.23
N LYS A 173 -11.51 -1.82 -12.02
CA LYS A 173 -12.17 -1.99 -10.72
C LYS A 173 -12.29 -0.65 -9.96
N GLY A 174 -12.60 0.42 -10.70
CA GLY A 174 -12.71 1.78 -10.17
C GLY A 174 -11.38 2.48 -9.86
N LEU A 175 -10.23 1.81 -10.04
CA LEU A 175 -8.90 2.40 -9.83
C LEU A 175 -8.36 3.00 -11.14
N PRO A 176 -7.86 4.24 -11.12
CA PRO A 176 -7.17 4.83 -12.26
C PRO A 176 -5.86 4.10 -12.54
N CYS A 177 -5.71 3.62 -13.77
CA CYS A 177 -4.54 2.86 -14.18
C CYS A 177 -4.08 3.28 -15.57
N ALA A 178 -2.76 3.30 -15.79
CA ALA A 178 -2.19 3.46 -17.12
C ALA A 178 -2.35 2.13 -17.87
N ASN A 179 -2.88 2.19 -19.10
CA ASN A 179 -3.02 1.03 -19.99
C ASN A 179 -3.72 -0.18 -19.34
N ALA A 180 -4.70 0.04 -18.46
CA ALA A 180 -5.40 -1.01 -17.71
C ALA A 180 -4.49 -1.95 -16.90
N GLY A 181 -3.27 -1.52 -16.57
CA GLY A 181 -2.24 -2.35 -15.92
C GLY A 181 -1.67 -3.41 -16.84
N VAL A 182 -1.94 -3.33 -18.14
CA VAL A 182 -1.33 -4.18 -19.16
C VAL A 182 0.09 -3.69 -19.40
N ASP A 183 1.04 -4.61 -19.27
CA ASP A 183 2.46 -4.29 -19.31
C ASP A 183 3.19 -5.08 -20.40
N LEU A 184 4.12 -4.41 -21.08
CA LEU A 184 5.04 -5.00 -22.06
C LEU A 184 6.40 -5.32 -21.44
N SER A 185 6.77 -4.63 -20.37
CA SER A 185 8.03 -4.79 -19.68
C SER A 185 8.09 -6.13 -18.94
N ASN A 186 9.25 -6.77 -18.97
CA ASN A 186 9.48 -8.10 -18.39
C ASN A 186 8.55 -9.20 -18.93
N ALA A 187 7.80 -8.94 -20.01
CA ALA A 187 7.11 -9.95 -20.78
C ALA A 187 8.07 -10.59 -21.80
N PRO A 188 7.91 -11.87 -22.15
CA PRO A 188 8.59 -12.45 -23.30
C PRO A 188 8.27 -11.66 -24.58
N PRO A 189 9.17 -11.64 -25.58
CA PRO A 189 8.96 -10.93 -26.83
C PRO A 189 7.59 -11.23 -27.46
N GLY A 190 6.91 -10.18 -27.92
CA GLY A 190 5.59 -10.28 -28.56
C GLY A 190 4.42 -10.57 -27.61
N HIS A 191 4.64 -10.60 -26.29
CA HIS A 191 3.59 -10.80 -25.30
C HIS A 191 3.34 -9.54 -24.47
N ALA A 192 2.11 -9.41 -23.98
CA ALA A 192 1.74 -8.49 -22.92
C ALA A 192 1.30 -9.28 -21.68
N ILE A 193 1.64 -8.78 -20.50
CA ILE A 193 1.17 -9.30 -19.20
C ILE A 193 -0.02 -8.47 -18.76
N LEU A 194 -1.08 -9.14 -18.32
CA LEU A 194 -2.30 -8.49 -17.81
C LEU A 194 -2.25 -8.41 -16.29
N LEU A 195 -3.19 -7.68 -15.69
CA LEU A 195 -3.37 -7.75 -14.23
C LEU A 195 -3.84 -9.15 -13.77
N PRO A 196 -3.54 -9.52 -12.50
CA PRO A 196 -4.08 -10.73 -11.89
C PRO A 196 -5.61 -10.73 -11.93
N SER A 197 -6.21 -11.90 -12.17
CA SER A 197 -7.66 -12.04 -12.27
C SER A 197 -8.38 -11.70 -10.94
N HIS A 198 -7.88 -12.27 -9.84
CA HIS A 198 -8.47 -12.16 -8.51
C HIS A 198 -7.39 -11.86 -7.45
N PRO A 199 -6.84 -10.63 -7.41
CA PRO A 199 -5.70 -10.29 -6.56
C PRO A 199 -5.99 -10.45 -5.06
N GLU A 200 -7.17 -10.06 -4.57
CA GLU A 200 -7.55 -10.22 -3.16
C GLU A 200 -7.70 -11.69 -2.76
N ARG A 201 -8.28 -12.50 -3.65
CA ARG A 201 -8.40 -13.96 -3.45
C ARG A 201 -7.01 -14.58 -3.34
N PHE A 202 -6.10 -14.26 -4.28
CA PHE A 202 -4.74 -14.75 -4.25
C PHE A 202 -4.00 -14.30 -2.97
N ALA A 203 -4.18 -13.04 -2.55
CA ALA A 203 -3.59 -12.53 -1.30
C ALA A 203 -4.03 -13.35 -0.09
N LYS A 204 -5.32 -13.71 -0.03
CA LYS A 204 -5.87 -14.57 1.02
C LYS A 204 -5.33 -16.00 0.92
N GLU A 205 -5.27 -16.59 -0.27
CA GLU A 205 -4.74 -17.93 -0.49
C GLU A 205 -3.27 -18.03 -0.06
N LEU A 206 -2.44 -17.05 -0.42
CA LEU A 206 -1.04 -17.00 0.01
C LEU A 206 -0.92 -16.86 1.52
N ARG A 207 -1.74 -16.01 2.15
CA ARG A 207 -1.76 -15.84 3.61
C ARG A 207 -2.13 -17.15 4.32
N ASP A 208 -3.18 -17.82 3.85
CA ASP A 208 -3.64 -19.09 4.43
C ASP A 208 -2.61 -20.20 4.20
N TYR A 209 -1.96 -20.20 3.03
CA TYR A 209 -0.85 -21.10 2.72
C TYR A 209 0.30 -20.92 3.71
N VAL A 210 0.78 -19.68 3.92
CA VAL A 210 1.85 -19.38 4.89
C VAL A 210 1.45 -19.81 6.31
N ARG A 211 0.21 -19.54 6.71
CA ARG A 211 -0.28 -19.95 8.04
C ARG A 211 -0.26 -21.47 8.22
N ARG A 212 -0.67 -22.23 7.21
CA ARG A 212 -0.68 -23.69 7.26
C ARG A 212 0.74 -24.27 7.30
N GLU A 213 1.64 -23.74 6.47
CA GLU A 213 2.98 -24.32 6.30
C GLU A 213 4.00 -23.85 7.35
N GLU A 214 3.84 -22.64 7.91
CA GLU A 214 4.81 -22.04 8.86
C GLU A 214 4.21 -21.77 10.24
N GLY A 215 2.89 -21.93 10.41
CA GLY A 215 2.21 -21.68 11.70
C GLY A 215 2.10 -20.21 12.10
N VAL A 216 2.60 -19.27 11.29
CA VAL A 216 2.59 -17.82 11.59
C VAL A 216 1.50 -17.08 10.82
N ARG A 217 1.00 -15.98 11.38
CA ARG A 217 0.05 -15.09 10.71
C ARG A 217 0.80 -13.90 10.12
N VAL A 218 0.61 -13.71 8.81
CA VAL A 218 1.16 -12.59 8.05
C VAL A 218 0.05 -11.75 7.43
N GLY A 219 0.41 -10.52 7.04
CA GLY A 219 -0.33 -9.74 6.05
C GLY A 219 0.21 -9.99 4.65
N VAL A 220 -0.61 -9.80 3.62
CA VAL A 220 -0.22 -9.90 2.21
C VAL A 220 -0.76 -8.69 1.46
N ILE A 221 0.09 -8.06 0.64
CA ILE A 221 -0.23 -6.96 -0.27
C ILE A 221 0.27 -7.37 -1.65
N LEU A 222 -0.59 -7.30 -2.66
CA LEU A 222 -0.19 -7.32 -4.06
C LEU A 222 0.01 -5.88 -4.50
N ALA A 223 1.21 -5.58 -5.00
CA ALA A 223 1.63 -4.25 -5.41
C ALA A 223 1.79 -4.19 -6.93
N ASP A 224 1.33 -3.09 -7.51
CA ASP A 224 1.55 -2.74 -8.91
C ASP A 224 2.05 -1.30 -9.00
N SER A 225 2.86 -0.99 -10.00
CA SER A 225 3.41 0.35 -10.15
C SER A 225 2.39 1.28 -10.78
N THR A 226 2.34 2.52 -10.31
CA THR A 226 1.40 3.54 -10.77
C THR A 226 2.05 4.90 -10.87
N VAL A 227 1.47 5.78 -11.68
CA VAL A 227 1.90 7.18 -11.80
C VAL A 227 1.05 8.08 -10.92
N LYS A 228 1.62 9.19 -10.46
CA LYS A 228 0.87 10.22 -9.71
C LYS A 228 0.73 11.49 -10.53
N PRO A 229 -0.42 12.18 -10.48
CA PRO A 229 -0.60 13.45 -11.17
C PRO A 229 0.51 14.44 -10.82
N LEU A 230 1.10 15.06 -11.85
CA LEU A 230 2.13 16.10 -11.73
C LEU A 230 3.43 15.64 -11.03
N ARG A 231 3.74 14.34 -11.06
CA ARG A 231 5.00 13.79 -10.53
C ARG A 231 5.67 12.92 -11.60
N LEU A 232 6.99 13.03 -11.69
CA LEU A 232 7.82 12.18 -12.53
C LEU A 232 8.06 10.83 -11.84
N GLY A 233 8.06 9.74 -12.61
CA GLY A 233 8.32 8.38 -12.12
C GLY A 233 7.08 7.64 -11.60
N THR A 234 7.31 6.39 -11.19
CA THR A 234 6.33 5.45 -10.65
C THR A 234 6.45 5.33 -9.13
N VAL A 235 5.36 4.88 -8.51
CA VAL A 235 5.29 4.47 -7.11
C VAL A 235 4.34 3.27 -6.97
N GLY A 236 4.46 2.53 -5.88
CA GLY A 236 3.65 1.35 -5.67
C GLY A 236 2.25 1.63 -5.15
N GLN A 237 1.29 0.90 -5.70
CA GLN A 237 -0.11 0.89 -5.30
C GLN A 237 -0.54 -0.53 -4.97
N ALA A 238 -1.32 -0.69 -3.90
CA ALA A 238 -1.91 -1.97 -3.56
C ALA A 238 -3.09 -2.27 -4.49
N VAL A 239 -3.02 -3.40 -5.18
CA VAL A 239 -4.10 -3.91 -6.08
C VAL A 239 -4.85 -5.09 -5.48
N GLY A 240 -4.42 -5.61 -4.33
CA GLY A 240 -5.13 -6.60 -3.55
C GLY A 240 -4.47 -6.82 -2.20
N ILE A 241 -5.24 -7.06 -1.15
CA ILE A 241 -4.70 -7.22 0.21
C ILE A 241 -5.40 -8.32 1.00
N SER A 242 -4.71 -8.91 1.98
CA SER A 242 -5.29 -9.81 2.97
C SER A 242 -4.53 -9.76 4.28
N GLY A 243 -5.24 -9.67 5.41
CA GLY A 243 -4.61 -9.66 6.74
C GLY A 243 -3.88 -8.37 7.13
N VAL A 244 -4.06 -7.31 6.36
CA VAL A 244 -3.52 -5.96 6.58
C VAL A 244 -4.59 -4.94 6.22
N PRO A 245 -4.71 -3.81 6.95
CA PRO A 245 -5.68 -2.78 6.57
C PRO A 245 -5.19 -1.97 5.36
N GLY A 246 -6.12 -1.59 4.48
CA GLY A 246 -5.83 -0.71 3.35
C GLY A 246 -5.40 0.69 3.81
N ALA A 247 -6.10 1.23 4.81
CA ALA A 247 -5.77 2.50 5.43
C ALA A 247 -5.98 2.50 6.95
N LEU A 248 -5.39 3.49 7.62
CA LEU A 248 -5.65 3.79 9.02
C LEU A 248 -6.39 5.11 9.12
N ASP A 249 -7.55 5.08 9.77
CA ASP A 249 -8.34 6.27 10.04
C ASP A 249 -7.75 7.02 11.23
N CYS A 250 -7.15 8.18 10.95
CA CYS A 250 -6.55 9.04 11.97
C CYS A 250 -7.55 10.09 12.48
N ARG A 251 -8.77 10.16 11.93
CA ARG A 251 -9.77 11.15 12.32
C ARG A 251 -10.14 10.97 13.79
N GLY A 252 -10.36 12.09 14.48
CA GLY A 252 -10.63 12.12 15.91
C GLY A 252 -9.38 12.05 16.81
N ARG A 253 -8.22 11.61 16.30
CA ARG A 253 -6.94 11.76 17.02
C ARG A 253 -6.54 13.24 17.07
N THR A 254 -5.73 13.60 18.05
CA THR A 254 -5.17 14.96 18.19
C THR A 254 -3.78 15.05 17.56
N ASP A 255 -3.49 16.18 16.95
CA ASP A 255 -2.13 16.53 16.51
C ASP A 255 -1.23 16.94 17.69
N LEU A 256 -0.01 17.38 17.39
CA LEU A 256 0.99 17.80 18.38
C LEU A 256 0.53 18.97 19.27
N PHE A 257 -0.51 19.71 18.87
CA PHE A 257 -1.03 20.88 19.57
C PHE A 257 -2.48 20.68 20.03
N GLY A 258 -2.94 19.43 20.13
CA GLY A 258 -4.27 19.09 20.63
C GLY A 258 -5.40 19.29 19.64
N ARG A 259 -5.14 19.69 18.38
CA ARG A 259 -6.20 19.89 17.38
C ARG A 259 -6.65 18.55 16.83
N ARG A 260 -7.97 18.36 16.72
CA ARG A 260 -8.56 17.14 16.18
C ARG A 260 -8.36 17.03 14.67
N LEU A 261 -7.83 15.89 14.22
CA LEU A 261 -7.74 15.54 12.81
C LEU A 261 -9.15 15.25 12.26
N ARG A 262 -9.54 15.94 11.17
CA ARG A 262 -10.89 15.85 10.59
C ARG A 262 -10.99 14.98 9.34
N VAL A 263 -9.94 14.96 8.51
CA VAL A 263 -9.96 14.32 7.18
C VAL A 263 -8.93 13.18 7.07
N THR A 264 -7.87 13.21 7.87
CA THR A 264 -6.68 12.39 7.67
C THR A 264 -6.95 10.89 7.77
N ARG A 265 -6.70 10.18 6.66
CA ARG A 265 -6.52 8.73 6.59
C ARG A 265 -5.12 8.45 6.06
N ARG A 266 -4.38 7.54 6.70
CA ARG A 266 -3.05 7.11 6.23
C ARG A 266 -3.23 5.90 5.30
N ALA A 267 -2.85 6.04 4.03
CA ALA A 267 -2.94 4.98 3.02
C ALA A 267 -1.88 3.89 3.25
N LEU A 268 -2.08 3.06 4.28
CA LEU A 268 -1.08 2.12 4.77
C LEU A 268 -0.61 1.14 3.69
N ALA A 269 -1.54 0.52 2.97
CA ALA A 269 -1.18 -0.51 1.98
C ALA A 269 -0.35 0.09 0.83
N ASP A 270 -0.76 1.26 0.32
CA ASP A 270 -0.01 1.97 -0.73
C ASP A 270 1.36 2.46 -0.25
N GLN A 271 1.47 2.93 0.99
CA GLN A 271 2.77 3.30 1.57
C GLN A 271 3.74 2.11 1.64
N LEU A 272 3.24 0.93 2.01
CA LEU A 272 4.04 -0.29 2.05
C LEU A 272 4.37 -0.81 0.65
N ALA A 273 3.43 -0.72 -0.30
CA ALA A 273 3.68 -1.03 -1.71
C ALA A 273 4.79 -0.15 -2.29
N THR A 274 4.69 1.18 -2.11
CA THR A 274 5.72 2.13 -2.54
C THR A 274 7.07 1.85 -1.88
N ALA A 275 7.11 1.55 -0.57
CA ALA A 275 8.37 1.26 0.10
C ALA A 275 9.01 -0.06 -0.38
N ALA A 276 8.20 -1.07 -0.70
CA ALA A 276 8.67 -2.34 -1.24
C ALA A 276 9.29 -2.17 -2.64
N GLU A 277 8.74 -1.30 -3.48
CA GLU A 277 9.28 -1.04 -4.83
C GLU A 277 10.72 -0.52 -4.83
N LEU A 278 11.15 0.16 -3.76
CA LEU A 278 12.57 0.54 -3.59
C LEU A 278 13.52 -0.66 -3.67
N LEU A 279 13.05 -1.85 -3.27
CA LEU A 279 13.80 -3.11 -3.35
C LEU A 279 13.41 -3.97 -4.54
N MET A 280 12.14 -3.92 -4.98
CA MET A 280 11.69 -4.69 -6.14
C MET A 280 12.34 -4.19 -7.42
N GLY A 281 12.51 -2.86 -7.53
CA GLY A 281 12.87 -2.19 -8.77
C GLY A 281 11.76 -2.31 -9.83
N GLU A 282 12.04 -1.75 -11.01
CA GLU A 282 11.10 -1.73 -12.15
C GLU A 282 11.63 -2.59 -13.33
N ALA A 283 12.81 -3.20 -13.19
CA ALA A 283 13.55 -3.83 -14.26
C ALA A 283 13.85 -5.32 -13.96
N GLY A 284 15.12 -5.73 -14.06
CA GLY A 284 15.58 -7.12 -14.01
C GLY A 284 16.08 -7.60 -12.64
N GLU A 285 15.77 -6.90 -11.55
CA GLU A 285 16.31 -7.14 -10.19
C GLU A 285 15.92 -8.52 -9.63
N ARG A 286 14.80 -9.09 -10.11
CA ARG A 286 14.24 -10.39 -9.71
C ARG A 286 13.91 -10.50 -8.22
N ILE A 287 13.42 -9.41 -7.64
CA ILE A 287 12.93 -9.33 -6.26
C ILE A 287 11.41 -9.09 -6.31
N PRO A 288 10.57 -10.09 -6.62
CA PRO A 288 9.13 -9.87 -6.71
C PRO A 288 8.44 -9.82 -5.34
N LEU A 289 9.13 -10.20 -4.26
CA LEU A 289 8.57 -10.29 -2.92
C LEU A 289 9.46 -9.51 -1.93
N VAL A 290 8.84 -8.70 -1.08
CA VAL A 290 9.50 -7.98 0.00
C VAL A 290 8.78 -8.30 1.32
N VAL A 291 9.55 -8.64 2.35
CA VAL A 291 9.04 -8.78 3.72
C VAL A 291 9.21 -7.45 4.44
N VAL A 292 8.11 -6.91 4.97
CA VAL A 292 8.09 -5.77 5.87
C VAL A 292 7.96 -6.30 7.30
N ARG A 293 8.94 -6.00 8.15
CA ARG A 293 9.05 -6.53 9.51
C ARG A 293 9.23 -5.43 10.55
N GLY A 294 8.58 -5.58 11.69
CA GLY A 294 8.67 -4.65 12.83
C GLY A 294 7.60 -3.55 12.84
N LEU A 295 6.68 -3.55 11.87
CA LEU A 295 5.62 -2.55 11.80
C LEU A 295 4.61 -2.72 12.93
N ARG A 296 4.42 -1.67 13.73
CA ARG A 296 3.35 -1.58 14.72
C ARG A 296 2.22 -0.74 14.15
N LEU A 297 1.01 -1.30 14.16
CA LEU A 297 -0.18 -0.62 13.65
C LEU A 297 -1.00 -0.07 14.82
N GLU A 298 -1.23 1.24 14.78
CA GLU A 298 -2.10 1.94 15.73
C GLU A 298 -3.16 2.74 14.97
N GLY A 299 -4.40 2.67 15.45
CA GLY A 299 -5.52 3.41 14.88
C GLY A 299 -6.63 2.51 14.36
N LYS A 300 -7.72 3.13 13.91
CA LYS A 300 -8.89 2.42 13.41
C LYS A 300 -8.62 1.92 11.99
N ALA A 301 -8.67 0.59 11.81
CA ALA A 301 -8.46 -0.05 10.52
C ALA A 301 -9.57 0.28 9.52
N VAL A 302 -9.17 0.60 8.29
CA VAL A 302 -10.06 0.69 7.12
C VAL A 302 -9.71 -0.48 6.19
N PRO A 303 -10.67 -1.34 5.83
CA PRO A 303 -10.39 -2.55 5.05
C PRO A 303 -9.86 -2.26 3.63
N SER A 304 -10.44 -1.28 2.94
CA SER A 304 -10.07 -0.99 1.54
C SER A 304 -9.01 0.13 1.47
N PRO A 305 -8.03 0.03 0.53
CA PRO A 305 -7.18 1.16 0.16
C PRO A 305 -7.88 2.13 -0.81
N ALA A 306 -8.99 1.73 -1.42
CA ALA A 306 -9.73 2.51 -2.41
C ALA A 306 -10.85 3.35 -1.79
N VAL A 307 -11.23 4.41 -2.51
CA VAL A 307 -12.41 5.25 -2.23
C VAL A 307 -13.23 5.37 -3.51
N GLU A 308 -14.52 5.64 -3.37
CA GLU A 308 -15.40 5.87 -4.52
C GLU A 308 -14.99 7.13 -5.30
N PRO A 309 -15.23 7.20 -6.63
CA PRO A 309 -14.88 8.36 -7.44
C PRO A 309 -15.47 9.69 -6.94
N GLU A 310 -16.64 9.67 -6.28
CA GLU A 310 -17.29 10.83 -5.66
C GLU A 310 -16.56 11.31 -4.40
N GLU A 311 -15.89 10.41 -3.66
CA GLU A 311 -15.08 10.73 -2.49
C GLU A 311 -13.63 11.09 -2.84
N CYS A 312 -13.18 10.70 -4.05
CA CYS A 312 -11.83 10.97 -4.52
C CYS A 312 -11.66 12.45 -4.87
N LEU A 313 -10.67 13.11 -4.26
CA LEU A 313 -10.38 14.54 -4.47
C LEU A 313 -10.23 14.91 -5.96
N TYR A 314 -9.55 14.07 -6.74
CA TYR A 314 -9.36 14.34 -8.17
C TYR A 314 -10.64 14.13 -8.95
N PHE A 315 -11.29 12.97 -8.78
CA PHE A 315 -12.43 12.59 -9.62
C PHE A 315 -13.70 13.40 -9.29
N SER A 316 -13.92 13.74 -8.02
CA SER A 316 -15.01 14.62 -7.61
C SER A 316 -14.95 16.00 -8.28
N LEU A 317 -13.74 16.56 -8.44
CA LEU A 317 -13.53 17.87 -9.07
C LEU A 317 -13.46 17.80 -10.60
N LEU A 318 -12.90 16.72 -11.15
CA LEU A 318 -12.68 16.57 -12.59
C LEU A 318 -13.90 16.03 -13.35
N LYS A 319 -14.97 15.57 -12.68
CA LYS A 319 -16.21 15.12 -13.34
C LYS A 319 -16.87 16.18 -14.24
N GLY A 320 -16.64 17.47 -13.98
CA GLY A 320 -17.05 18.57 -14.88
C GLY A 320 -16.12 18.77 -16.11
N GLY A 321 -14.87 18.28 -16.05
CA GLY A 321 -13.85 18.43 -17.09
C GLY A 321 -13.61 17.17 -17.95
N LEU A 322 -13.73 15.97 -17.37
CA LEU A 322 -13.61 14.69 -18.08
C LEU A 322 -14.77 14.43 -19.06
N ARG A 323 -15.85 15.24 -19.00
CA ARG A 323 -17.02 15.17 -19.89
C ARG A 323 -17.00 16.16 -21.07
N LYS A 324 -15.97 16.99 -21.25
CA LYS A 324 -15.93 18.03 -22.31
C LYS A 324 -15.30 17.57 -23.64
N ASP A 325 -15.54 16.33 -24.06
CA ASP A 325 -15.19 15.90 -25.42
C ASP A 325 -16.32 15.08 -26.09
N ARG A 326 -17.57 15.48 -25.89
CA ARG A 326 -18.72 15.00 -26.71
C ARG A 326 -18.91 15.80 -28.00
N ARG A 327 -17.99 16.68 -28.37
CA ARG A 327 -18.01 17.43 -29.64
C ARG A 327 -16.60 17.61 -30.18
N ARG A 328 -15.99 16.51 -30.63
CA ARG A 328 -14.94 16.40 -31.67
C ARG A 328 -14.22 15.04 -31.57
N LEU A 329 -14.93 13.93 -31.74
CA LEU A 329 -14.36 12.63 -32.14
C LEU A 329 -15.42 11.81 -32.88
#